data_AF-A0A2G8MXF0-F1
#
_entry.id   AF-A0A2G8MXF0-F1
#
_cell.length_a   1.000
_cell.length_b   1.000
_cell.length_c   1.000
_cell.angle_alpha   90.00
_cell.angle_beta   90.00
_cell.angle_gamma   90.00
#
_symmetry.space_group_name_H-M   'P 1'
#
loop_
_entity.id
_entity.type
_entity.pdbx_description
1 polymer ?
#
loop_
_entity_poly.entity_id
_entity_poly.type
_entity_poly.pdbx_seq_one_letter_code
_entity_poly.pdbx_strand_id
1 'polypeptide(L)'
;MSMAMRSSLLTTVHRDYFSEYLIEQQPSVFSTMAMKAADACMAFVSASALPAPNFLWTDHQHVELTPSDYHLRWLEDFEELVTIEELDIPLRAYCHKAAERLAHYRTLEAGWDGDDMPAPQQFSIDGASDFLVTLTRLLDTCPEIDVLLDHEGIVSLVFDRDHLYCSIAFYEDSEVVTYNLNRISGESFTSEFHMEETHKLMNFVEYFSSL
;
A
#
# COMPACT_ATOMS: atom_id res chain seq x y z
N MET A 1 -16.36 -43.33 -35.07
CA MET A 1 -17.70 -43.54 -34.47
C MET A 1 -17.48 -43.84 -33.00
N SER A 2 -18.00 -43.17 -31.98
CA SER A 2 -19.06 -42.18 -31.75
C SER A 2 -18.81 -41.64 -30.31
N MET A 3 -18.82 -40.32 -30.05
CA MET A 3 -19.78 -39.59 -29.18
C MET A 3 -20.46 -40.45 -28.08
N ALA A 4 -20.66 -40.05 -26.83
CA ALA A 4 -20.57 -38.79 -26.07
C ALA A 4 -20.60 -39.18 -24.56
N MET A 5 -20.15 -38.37 -23.61
CA MET A 5 -21.03 -37.42 -22.91
C MET A 5 -20.18 -36.37 -22.19
N ARG A 6 -20.40 -35.12 -22.58
CA ARG A 6 -20.04 -33.93 -21.80
C ARG A 6 -20.99 -33.86 -20.60
N SER A 7 -20.44 -33.81 -19.39
CA SER A 7 -21.15 -33.24 -18.24
C SER A 7 -20.80 -31.75 -18.21
N SER A 8 -21.78 -30.91 -18.53
CA SER A 8 -21.69 -29.47 -18.39
C SER A 8 -21.87 -29.10 -16.92
N LEU A 9 -20.80 -28.64 -16.26
CA LEU A 9 -20.93 -27.77 -15.09
C LEU A 9 -20.92 -26.33 -15.59
N LEU A 10 -22.11 -25.88 -16.00
CA LEU A 10 -22.47 -24.47 -16.09
C LEU A 10 -22.47 -23.94 -14.66
N THR A 11 -21.35 -23.37 -14.23
CA THR A 11 -21.34 -22.53 -13.03
C THR A 11 -21.55 -21.11 -13.51
N THR A 12 -22.80 -20.65 -13.44
CA THR A 12 -23.15 -19.24 -13.59
C THR A 12 -22.49 -18.49 -12.45
N VAL A 13 -21.35 -17.85 -12.71
CA VAL A 13 -20.77 -16.89 -11.77
C VAL A 13 -21.57 -15.61 -11.92
N HIS A 14 -22.29 -15.25 -10.86
CA HIS A 14 -23.05 -14.02 -10.76
C HIS A 14 -22.15 -12.82 -11.04
N ARG A 15 -22.55 -12.01 -12.02
CA ARG A 15 -21.82 -10.85 -12.56
C ARG A 15 -22.07 -9.57 -11.75
N ASP A 16 -22.49 -9.72 -10.49
CA ASP A 16 -23.20 -8.65 -9.76
C ASP A 16 -22.32 -7.85 -8.79
N TYR A 17 -20.98 -7.99 -8.83
CA TYR A 17 -20.09 -7.24 -7.92
C TYR A 17 -19.30 -6.08 -8.55
N PHE A 18 -19.47 -5.81 -9.85
CA PHE A 18 -18.71 -4.74 -10.54
C PHE A 18 -19.57 -3.75 -11.33
N SER A 19 -20.90 -3.81 -11.26
CA SER A 19 -21.76 -3.01 -12.13
C SER A 19 -22.22 -1.65 -11.59
N GLU A 20 -21.82 -1.22 -10.39
CA GLU A 20 -22.34 0.04 -9.81
C GLU A 20 -21.38 1.24 -9.85
N TYR A 21 -20.16 1.12 -10.40
CA TYR A 21 -19.21 2.24 -10.46
C TYR A 21 -18.54 2.47 -11.82
N LEU A 22 -19.30 2.34 -12.91
CA LEU A 22 -18.90 2.89 -14.21
C LEU A 22 -19.81 4.06 -14.57
N ILE A 23 -19.56 5.20 -13.91
CA ILE A 23 -19.98 6.50 -14.44
C ILE A 23 -19.18 6.73 -15.73
N GLU A 24 -19.91 7.06 -16.79
CA GLU A 24 -19.47 7.30 -18.16
C GLU A 24 -18.22 8.18 -18.28
N GLN A 25 -17.04 7.55 -18.30
CA GLN A 25 -15.86 8.13 -18.95
C GLN A 25 -15.23 7.04 -19.82
N GLN A 26 -14.77 7.43 -21.02
CA GLN A 26 -14.06 6.49 -21.89
C GLN A 26 -12.93 5.85 -21.08
N PRO A 27 -12.88 4.51 -21.00
CA PRO A 27 -11.86 3.83 -20.21
C PRO A 27 -10.50 4.29 -20.73
N SER A 28 -9.70 4.90 -19.85
CA SER A 28 -8.32 5.24 -20.15
C SER A 28 -7.58 3.99 -20.61
N VAL A 29 -6.52 4.15 -21.41
CA VAL A 29 -5.69 3.02 -21.86
C VAL A 29 -5.25 2.16 -20.67
N PHE A 30 -4.94 2.79 -19.53
CA PHE A 30 -4.62 2.12 -18.27
C PHE A 30 -5.77 1.26 -17.71
N SER A 31 -7.02 1.76 -17.69
CA SER A 31 -8.17 0.96 -17.24
C SER A 31 -8.43 -0.25 -18.13
N THR A 32 -8.19 -0.12 -19.44
CA THR A 32 -8.34 -1.24 -20.39
C THR A 32 -7.25 -2.30 -20.18
N MET A 33 -6.02 -1.89 -19.86
CA MET A 33 -4.93 -2.81 -19.53
C MET A 33 -5.16 -3.54 -18.21
N ALA A 34 -5.60 -2.83 -17.17
CA ALA A 34 -5.92 -3.41 -15.87
C ALA A 34 -7.06 -4.44 -15.96
N MET A 35 -8.11 -4.14 -16.73
CA MET A 35 -9.21 -5.09 -16.96
C MET A 35 -8.74 -6.34 -17.71
N LYS A 36 -7.93 -6.19 -18.76
CA LYS A 36 -7.37 -7.33 -19.50
C LYS A 36 -6.43 -8.19 -18.64
N ALA A 37 -5.65 -7.56 -17.77
CA ALA A 37 -4.79 -8.26 -16.80
C ALA A 37 -5.64 -9.07 -15.81
N ALA A 38 -6.69 -8.46 -15.24
CA ALA A 38 -7.61 -9.14 -14.33
C ALA A 38 -8.33 -10.31 -15.01
N ASP A 39 -8.82 -10.13 -16.25
CA ASP A 39 -9.46 -11.20 -17.03
C ASP A 39 -8.50 -12.36 -17.30
N ALA A 40 -7.23 -12.07 -17.63
CA ALA A 40 -6.19 -13.08 -17.83
C ALA A 40 -5.88 -13.83 -16.52
N CYS A 41 -5.78 -13.13 -15.39
CA CYS A 41 -5.61 -13.74 -14.07
C CYS A 41 -6.77 -14.69 -13.74
N MET A 42 -8.02 -14.26 -13.94
CA MET A 42 -9.20 -15.07 -13.64
C MET A 42 -9.33 -16.29 -14.58
N ALA A 43 -9.02 -16.12 -15.86
CA ALA A 43 -8.96 -17.23 -16.82
C ALA A 43 -7.85 -18.23 -16.46
N PHE A 44 -6.74 -17.77 -15.90
CA PHE A 44 -5.63 -18.62 -15.47
C PHE A 44 -5.89 -19.35 -14.15
N VAL A 45 -6.47 -18.67 -13.16
CA VAL A 45 -6.92 -19.28 -11.90
C VAL A 45 -7.98 -20.35 -12.15
N SER A 46 -8.88 -20.12 -13.10
CA SER A 46 -9.89 -21.11 -13.47
C SER A 46 -9.32 -22.29 -14.29
N ALA A 47 -8.15 -22.14 -14.93
CA ALA A 47 -7.54 -23.14 -15.79
C ALA A 47 -6.33 -23.88 -15.19
N SER A 48 -5.71 -23.36 -14.12
CA SER A 48 -4.45 -23.89 -13.59
C SER A 48 -4.54 -24.28 -12.11
N ALA A 49 -3.75 -25.29 -11.74
CA ALA A 49 -3.47 -25.66 -10.34
C ALA A 49 -2.22 -24.94 -9.80
N LEU A 50 -1.78 -23.84 -10.44
CA LEU A 50 -0.54 -23.15 -10.08
C LEU A 50 -0.84 -21.90 -9.23
N PRO A 51 -0.16 -21.72 -8.08
CA PRO A 51 -0.53 -20.71 -7.09
C PRO A 51 -0.13 -19.26 -7.44
N ALA A 52 0.75 -19.01 -8.42
CA ALA A 52 1.13 -17.64 -8.80
C ALA A 52 1.72 -17.54 -10.22
N PRO A 53 0.99 -17.05 -11.23
CA PRO A 53 1.56 -16.68 -12.52
C PRO A 53 2.34 -15.36 -12.43
N ASN A 54 3.54 -15.32 -13.02
CA ASN A 54 4.25 -14.06 -13.31
C ASN A 54 3.86 -13.57 -14.70
N PHE A 55 3.48 -12.29 -14.77
CA PHE A 55 3.14 -11.62 -16.03
C PHE A 55 4.26 -10.66 -16.41
N LEU A 56 4.79 -10.81 -17.63
CA LEU A 56 5.74 -9.88 -18.23
C LEU A 56 5.07 -9.18 -19.40
N TRP A 57 4.89 -7.87 -19.33
CA TRP A 57 4.44 -7.10 -20.48
C TRP A 57 5.58 -6.93 -21.47
N THR A 58 5.44 -7.47 -22.67
CA THR A 58 6.43 -7.29 -23.74
C THR A 58 6.18 -6.04 -24.55
N ASP A 59 4.91 -5.61 -24.64
CA ASP A 59 4.52 -4.28 -25.11
C ASP A 59 3.14 -3.88 -24.57
N HIS A 60 2.58 -2.79 -25.11
CA HIS A 60 1.30 -2.21 -24.71
C HIS A 60 0.06 -3.03 -25.14
N GLN A 61 0.24 -4.13 -25.90
CA GLN A 61 -0.81 -5.02 -26.37
C GLN A 61 -0.56 -6.50 -25.99
N HIS A 62 0.65 -6.87 -25.61
CA HIS A 62 1.07 -8.25 -25.38
C HIS A 62 1.60 -8.46 -23.96
N VAL A 63 1.05 -9.48 -23.29
CA VAL A 63 1.54 -10.00 -22.01
C VAL A 63 2.01 -11.43 -22.22
N GLU A 64 3.25 -11.71 -21.84
CA GLU A 64 3.81 -13.05 -21.84
C GLU A 64 3.72 -13.63 -20.43
N LEU A 65 3.26 -14.88 -20.36
CA LEU A 65 3.34 -15.70 -19.16
C LEU A 65 4.74 -16.29 -19.10
N THR A 66 5.60 -15.72 -18.26
CA THR A 66 6.92 -16.29 -18.01
C THR A 66 6.83 -17.23 -16.80
N PRO A 67 7.32 -18.48 -16.91
CA PRO A 67 7.59 -19.28 -15.72
C PRO A 67 8.50 -18.46 -14.82
N SER A 68 8.13 -18.26 -13.56
CA SER A 68 9.07 -17.65 -12.61
C SER A 68 10.28 -18.58 -12.50
N ASP A 69 11.50 -18.03 -12.50
CA ASP A 69 12.70 -18.83 -12.21
C ASP A 69 12.65 -19.48 -10.82
N TYR A 70 11.71 -19.06 -9.96
CA TYR A 70 11.39 -19.67 -8.68
C TYR A 70 10.63 -21.00 -8.78
N HIS A 71 10.08 -21.38 -9.94
CA HIS A 71 9.20 -22.55 -10.09
C HIS A 71 9.81 -23.73 -10.87
N LEU A 72 11.09 -23.70 -11.27
CA LEU A 72 11.75 -24.82 -11.96
C LEU A 72 12.66 -25.69 -11.06
N ARG A 73 12.54 -25.57 -9.73
CA ARG A 73 12.86 -26.72 -8.87
C ARG A 73 11.62 -27.59 -8.80
N TRP A 74 11.73 -28.82 -9.31
CA TRP A 74 10.77 -29.88 -9.01
C TRP A 74 10.70 -30.02 -7.48
N LEU A 75 9.68 -29.43 -6.88
CA LEU A 75 9.40 -29.43 -5.46
C LEU A 75 8.71 -30.74 -5.11
N GLU A 76 9.49 -31.71 -4.62
CA GLU A 76 8.97 -32.96 -4.04
C GLU A 76 8.53 -32.80 -2.57
N ASP A 77 8.75 -31.64 -1.94
CA ASP A 77 8.44 -31.43 -0.52
C ASP A 77 7.52 -30.22 -0.30
N PHE A 78 6.23 -30.50 -0.05
CA PHE A 78 5.18 -29.53 0.29
C PHE A 78 5.16 -29.17 1.79
N GLU A 79 6.31 -28.89 2.42
CA GLU A 79 6.32 -28.50 3.85
C GLU A 79 6.68 -27.05 4.14
N GLU A 80 7.20 -26.27 3.19
CA GLU A 80 7.47 -24.84 3.43
C GLU A 80 7.01 -23.98 2.25
N LEU A 81 5.72 -23.63 2.27
CA LEU A 81 5.29 -22.37 1.68
C LEU A 81 5.93 -21.25 2.51
N VAL A 82 6.94 -20.58 1.96
CA VAL A 82 7.50 -19.36 2.56
C VAL A 82 6.41 -18.29 2.51
N THR A 83 5.72 -18.10 3.63
CA THR A 83 4.96 -16.88 3.86
C THR A 83 5.96 -15.73 3.90
N ILE A 84 5.94 -14.86 2.89
CA ILE A 84 6.56 -13.54 3.03
C ILE A 84 5.70 -12.82 4.07
N GLU A 85 6.14 -12.85 5.32
CA GLU A 85 5.56 -12.02 6.37
C GLU A 85 5.70 -10.56 5.90
N GLU A 86 4.67 -9.73 6.04
CA GLU A 86 4.68 -8.34 5.59
C GLU A 86 5.81 -7.48 6.19
N LEU A 87 6.55 -8.06 7.15
CA LEU A 87 7.70 -7.52 7.86
C LEU A 87 9.00 -7.48 7.03
N ASP A 88 9.09 -8.14 5.88
CA ASP A 88 10.32 -8.21 5.09
C ASP A 88 10.42 -7.21 3.93
N ILE A 89 9.50 -6.24 3.84
CA ILE A 89 9.58 -5.22 2.79
C ILE A 89 10.73 -4.27 3.11
N PRO A 90 11.80 -4.23 2.28
CA PRO A 90 12.90 -3.33 2.55
C PRO A 90 12.42 -1.89 2.39
N LEU A 91 12.43 -1.15 3.50
CA LEU A 91 12.11 0.27 3.48
C LEU A 91 13.06 1.03 2.55
N ARG A 92 12.52 1.97 1.78
CA ARG A 92 13.33 2.87 0.95
C ARG A 92 14.13 3.83 1.83
N ALA A 93 15.22 4.36 1.27
CA ALA A 93 16.17 5.20 2.00
C ALA A 93 15.52 6.41 2.70
N TYR A 94 14.50 7.02 2.09
CA TYR A 94 13.79 8.17 2.68
C TYR A 94 12.97 7.82 3.94
N CYS A 95 12.69 6.53 4.19
CA CYS A 95 11.99 6.05 5.37
C CYS A 95 12.93 5.64 6.52
N HIS A 96 14.23 5.44 6.27
CA HIS A 96 15.13 4.81 7.25
C HIS A 96 15.23 5.58 8.56
N LYS A 97 15.49 6.90 8.48
CA LYS A 97 15.56 7.76 9.67
C LYS A 97 14.26 7.75 10.47
N ALA A 98 13.12 7.80 9.78
CA ALA A 98 11.83 7.74 10.43
C ALA A 98 11.61 6.40 11.14
N ALA A 99 11.92 5.30 10.47
CA ALA A 99 11.80 3.95 11.04
C ALA A 99 12.69 3.76 12.27
N GLU A 100 13.94 4.24 12.24
CA GLU A 100 14.84 4.22 13.41
C GLU A 100 14.26 5.02 14.59
N ARG A 101 13.68 6.19 14.33
CA ARG A 101 13.06 7.01 15.38
C ARG A 101 11.80 6.38 15.95
N LEU A 102 10.96 5.78 15.10
CA LEU A 102 9.79 5.02 15.55
C LEU A 102 10.21 3.82 16.42
N ALA A 103 11.24 3.09 16.01
CA ALA A 103 11.79 1.99 16.81
C ALA A 103 12.29 2.46 18.17
N HIS A 104 12.93 3.63 18.23
CA HIS A 104 13.30 4.26 19.50
C HIS A 104 12.08 4.63 20.35
N TYR A 105 11.05 5.24 19.77
CA TYR A 105 9.82 5.63 20.50
C TYR A 105 9.10 4.43 21.12
N ARG A 106 9.13 3.25 20.50
CA ARG A 106 8.60 2.00 21.10
C ARG A 106 9.27 1.62 22.41
N THR A 107 10.48 2.11 22.67
CA THR A 107 11.24 1.81 23.90
C THR A 107 11.03 2.84 25.01
N LEU A 108 10.33 3.94 24.73
CA LEU A 108 10.13 5.01 25.70
C LEU A 108 9.00 4.66 26.67
N GLU A 109 9.28 4.80 27.96
CA GLU A 109 8.30 4.69 29.03
C GLU A 109 7.80 6.09 29.43
N ALA A 110 6.72 6.16 30.21
CA ALA A 110 6.23 7.43 30.74
C ALA A 110 7.32 8.10 31.59
N GLY A 111 7.43 9.42 31.46
CA GLY A 111 8.46 10.22 32.15
C GLY A 111 9.79 10.31 31.42
N TRP A 112 9.85 9.90 30.15
CA TRP A 112 11.07 9.95 29.32
C TRP A 112 11.66 11.36 29.13
N ASP A 113 10.89 12.42 29.39
CA ASP A 113 11.32 13.82 29.37
C ASP A 113 11.16 14.49 30.75
N GLY A 114 11.80 13.92 31.77
CA GLY A 114 11.81 14.48 33.12
C GLY A 114 10.50 14.31 33.89
N ASP A 115 9.87 13.14 33.78
CA ASP A 115 8.63 12.74 34.47
C ASP A 115 7.33 13.42 33.99
N ASP A 116 7.37 14.36 33.04
CA ASP A 116 6.19 15.12 32.61
C ASP A 116 5.52 14.61 31.32
N MET A 117 6.20 13.77 30.53
CA MET A 117 5.69 13.30 29.24
C MET A 117 5.09 11.89 29.32
N PRO A 118 3.93 11.66 28.67
CA PRO A 118 3.39 10.31 28.55
C PRO A 118 4.30 9.45 27.66
N ALA A 119 4.17 8.13 27.81
CA ALA A 119 4.75 7.20 26.84
C ALA A 119 4.08 7.42 25.47
N PRO A 120 4.82 7.30 24.36
CA PRO A 120 4.24 7.28 23.03
C PRO A 120 3.12 6.24 22.90
N GLN A 121 2.05 6.59 22.21
CA GLN A 121 0.90 5.71 22.04
C GLN A 121 1.17 4.66 20.98
N GLN A 122 0.99 3.39 21.34
CA GLN A 122 1.43 2.26 20.52
C GLN A 122 0.72 2.20 19.17
N PHE A 123 -0.60 2.43 19.13
CA PHE A 123 -1.36 2.47 17.88
C PHE A 123 -0.85 3.56 16.92
N SER A 124 -0.34 4.68 17.45
CA SER A 124 0.13 5.81 16.65
C SER A 124 1.46 5.47 16.00
N ILE A 125 2.34 4.80 16.74
CA ILE A 125 3.60 4.26 16.19
C ILE A 125 3.32 3.20 15.12
N ASP A 126 2.38 2.29 15.37
CA ASP A 126 2.01 1.23 14.44
C ASP A 126 1.44 1.81 13.14
N GLY A 127 0.47 2.74 13.24
CA GLY A 127 -0.09 3.44 12.08
C GLY A 127 0.97 4.20 11.27
N ALA A 128 1.90 4.89 11.94
CA ALA A 128 3.02 5.55 11.26
C ALA A 128 3.94 4.53 10.55
N SER A 129 4.20 3.39 11.17
CA SER A 129 5.04 2.32 10.60
C SER A 129 4.39 1.74 9.33
N ASP A 130 3.09 1.44 9.39
CA ASP A 130 2.31 0.91 8.26
C ASP A 130 2.25 1.92 7.10
N PHE A 131 2.18 3.21 7.42
CA PHE A 131 2.24 4.27 6.42
C PHE A 131 3.61 4.33 5.72
N LEU A 132 4.73 4.16 6.43
CA LEU A 132 6.07 4.10 5.80
C LEU A 132 6.19 2.92 4.84
N VAL A 133 5.63 1.76 5.19
CA VAL A 133 5.56 0.58 4.31
C VAL A 133 4.71 0.90 3.07
N THR A 134 3.57 1.55 3.27
CA THR A 134 2.68 1.98 2.18
C THR A 134 3.40 2.93 1.22
N LEU A 135 4.10 3.95 1.73
CA LEU A 135 4.88 4.86 0.91
C LEU A 135 6.00 4.13 0.16
N THR A 136 6.69 3.18 0.81
CA THR A 136 7.73 2.36 0.17
C THR A 136 7.21 1.54 -1.01
N ARG A 137 6.00 0.98 -0.86
CA ARG A 137 5.31 0.19 -1.90
C ARG A 137 4.87 1.07 -3.08
N LEU A 138 4.39 2.29 -2.81
CA LEU A 138 3.74 3.13 -3.82
C LEU A 138 4.65 4.16 -4.49
N LEU A 139 5.69 4.62 -3.81
CA LEU A 139 6.54 5.71 -4.27
C LEU A 139 7.95 5.23 -4.59
N ASP A 140 8.50 5.67 -5.71
CA ASP A 140 9.91 5.46 -6.01
C ASP A 140 10.83 6.45 -5.30
N THR A 141 10.34 7.68 -5.18
CA THR A 141 11.03 8.82 -4.58
C THR A 141 10.07 9.58 -3.69
N CYS A 142 10.58 10.08 -2.57
CA CYS A 142 9.85 10.88 -1.61
C CYS A 142 10.85 11.76 -0.86
N PRO A 143 10.45 12.93 -0.32
CA PRO A 143 11.25 13.64 0.66
C PRO A 143 11.65 12.76 1.85
N GLU A 144 12.78 13.10 2.46
CA GLU A 144 13.17 12.47 3.72
C GLU A 144 12.11 12.74 4.79
N ILE A 145 11.72 11.68 5.50
CA ILE A 145 10.64 11.72 6.48
C ILE A 145 11.26 11.88 7.86
N ASP A 146 10.81 12.88 8.60
CA ASP A 146 11.13 13.03 10.02
C ASP A 146 9.95 12.59 10.90
N VAL A 147 10.20 12.38 12.19
CA VAL A 147 9.17 11.96 13.14
C VAL A 147 9.18 12.88 14.35
N LEU A 148 8.00 13.38 14.70
CA LEU A 148 7.73 14.17 15.89
C LEU A 148 6.77 13.43 16.81
N LEU A 149 6.81 13.80 18.08
CA LEU A 149 5.91 13.31 19.12
C LEU A 149 5.28 14.53 19.76
N ASP A 150 3.97 14.52 19.93
CA ASP A 150 3.28 15.59 20.64
C ASP A 150 3.17 15.33 22.16
N HIS A 151 2.58 16.29 22.87
CA HIS A 151 2.38 16.23 24.31
C HIS A 151 1.44 15.11 24.80
N GLU A 152 0.65 14.51 23.91
CA GLU A 152 -0.24 13.37 24.22
C GLU A 152 0.42 12.03 23.89
N GLY A 153 1.65 12.04 23.35
CA GLY A 153 2.34 10.84 22.90
C GLY A 153 1.88 10.38 21.51
N ILE A 154 1.22 11.23 20.73
CA ILE A 154 0.82 10.93 19.35
C ILE A 154 1.99 11.22 18.42
N VAL A 155 2.27 10.26 17.56
CA VAL A 155 3.35 10.32 16.58
C VAL A 155 2.87 11.04 15.34
N SER A 156 3.72 11.91 14.82
CA SER A 156 3.54 12.53 13.51
C SER A 156 4.71 12.25 12.57
N LEU A 157 4.42 11.85 11.34
CA LEU A 157 5.39 11.86 10.24
C LEU A 157 5.43 13.24 9.61
N VAL A 158 6.62 13.79 9.41
CA VAL A 158 6.83 15.16 8.97
C VAL A 158 7.64 15.20 7.68
N PHE A 159 7.15 16.01 6.74
CA PHE A 159 7.78 16.33 5.48
C PHE A 159 8.05 17.84 5.49
N ASP A 160 9.29 18.20 5.79
CA ASP A 160 9.72 19.60 5.84
C ASP A 160 10.60 19.94 4.64
N ARG A 161 10.13 20.89 3.83
CA ARG A 161 10.83 21.47 2.68
C ARG A 161 10.81 23.00 2.80
N ASP A 162 11.67 23.65 2.03
CA ASP A 162 11.78 25.12 2.03
C ASP A 162 10.43 25.83 1.79
N HIS A 163 9.58 25.27 0.94
CA HIS A 163 8.31 25.85 0.52
C HIS A 163 7.06 25.20 1.13
N LEU A 164 7.22 24.08 1.83
CA LEU A 164 6.11 23.30 2.34
C LEU A 164 6.47 22.62 3.66
N TYR A 165 5.53 22.64 4.60
CA TYR A 165 5.53 21.76 5.75
C TYR A 165 4.27 20.89 5.72
N CYS A 166 4.43 19.58 5.82
CA CYS A 166 3.33 18.64 5.98
C CYS A 166 3.59 17.75 7.21
N SER A 167 2.59 17.56 8.05
CA SER A 167 2.61 16.68 9.21
C SER A 167 1.43 15.72 9.14
N ILE A 168 1.67 14.45 9.46
CA ILE A 168 0.67 13.38 9.43
C ILE A 168 0.63 12.72 10.79
N ALA A 169 -0.44 12.91 11.54
CA ALA A 169 -0.68 12.26 12.82
C ALA A 169 -1.60 11.04 12.65
N PHE A 170 -1.35 9.99 13.43
CA PHE A 170 -2.09 8.73 13.40
C PHE A 170 -2.81 8.51 14.72
N TYR A 171 -4.13 8.36 14.64
CA TYR A 171 -5.03 8.16 15.77
C TYR A 171 -5.57 6.71 15.78
N GLU A 172 -6.39 6.38 16.78
CA GLU A 172 -7.08 5.08 16.85
C GLU A 172 -7.97 4.86 15.62
N ASP A 173 -8.38 3.60 15.38
CA ASP A 173 -9.26 3.22 14.26
C ASP A 173 -8.72 3.64 12.86
N SER A 174 -7.40 3.68 12.73
CA SER A 174 -6.69 4.06 11.51
C SER A 174 -7.05 5.45 10.99
N GLU A 175 -7.47 6.35 11.88
CA GLU A 175 -7.72 7.75 11.56
C GLU A 175 -6.39 8.48 11.35
N VAL A 176 -6.35 9.29 10.30
CA VAL A 176 -5.19 10.07 9.86
C VAL A 176 -5.57 11.53 9.80
N VAL A 177 -4.83 12.36 10.52
CA VAL A 177 -4.98 13.82 10.47
C VAL A 177 -3.74 14.40 9.84
N THR A 178 -3.94 15.25 8.84
CA THR A 178 -2.87 15.89 8.09
C THR A 178 -2.95 17.39 8.27
N TYR A 179 -1.80 18.02 8.52
CA TYR A 179 -1.64 19.46 8.55
C TYR A 179 -0.65 19.87 7.47
N ASN A 180 -1.05 20.80 6.61
CA ASN A 180 -0.25 21.30 5.51
C ASN A 180 -0.10 22.81 5.63
N LEU A 181 1.12 23.31 5.43
CA LEU A 181 1.46 24.73 5.42
C LEU A 181 2.32 25.03 4.19
N ASN A 182 1.78 25.82 3.27
CA ASN A 182 2.55 26.39 2.18
C ASN A 182 3.31 27.63 2.69
N ARG A 183 4.63 27.54 2.77
CA ARG A 183 5.48 28.63 3.28
C ARG A 183 5.60 29.81 2.32
N ILE A 184 5.26 29.63 1.05
CA ILE A 184 5.27 30.70 0.04
C ILE A 184 4.00 31.55 0.15
N SER A 185 2.82 30.91 0.15
CA SER A 185 1.54 31.63 0.25
C SER A 185 1.16 31.98 1.69
N GLY A 186 1.71 31.25 2.67
CA GLY A 186 1.30 31.32 4.08
C GLY A 186 -0.02 30.61 4.36
N GLU A 187 -0.62 29.94 3.36
CA GLU A 187 -1.86 29.21 3.52
C GLU A 187 -1.61 27.88 4.24
N SER A 188 -2.50 27.56 5.17
CA SER A 188 -2.52 26.27 5.86
C SER A 188 -3.88 25.61 5.77
N PHE A 189 -3.89 24.29 5.66
CA PHE A 189 -5.12 23.50 5.70
C PHE A 189 -4.90 22.20 6.48
N THR A 190 -5.97 21.72 7.08
CA THR A 190 -6.03 20.43 7.76
C THR A 190 -7.01 19.54 7.01
N SER A 191 -6.68 18.25 6.89
CA SER A 191 -7.62 17.25 6.38
C SER A 191 -7.52 15.94 7.14
N GLU A 192 -8.66 15.26 7.22
CA GLU A 192 -8.85 14.04 8.01
C GLU A 192 -9.39 12.93 7.10
N PHE A 193 -8.85 11.73 7.26
CA PHE A 193 -9.29 10.54 6.54
C PHE A 193 -8.92 9.26 7.28
N HIS A 194 -9.56 8.14 6.96
CA HIS A 194 -9.11 6.82 7.44
C HIS A 194 -8.19 6.16 6.42
N MET A 195 -7.18 5.40 6.88
CA MET A 195 -6.27 4.65 6.01
C MET A 195 -7.00 3.71 5.03
N GLU A 196 -8.16 3.20 5.43
CA GLU A 196 -9.01 2.34 4.59
C GLU A 196 -9.67 3.08 3.42
N GLU A 197 -9.75 4.42 3.47
CA GLU A 197 -10.29 5.24 2.39
C GLU A 197 -9.30 5.36 1.23
N THR A 198 -9.15 4.28 0.45
CA THR A 198 -8.12 4.12 -0.58
C THR A 198 -8.01 5.31 -1.54
N HIS A 199 -9.14 5.92 -1.92
CA HIS A 199 -9.14 7.09 -2.82
C HIS A 199 -8.49 8.33 -2.18
N LYS A 200 -8.73 8.59 -0.89
CA LYS A 200 -8.10 9.71 -0.18
C LYS A 200 -6.62 9.43 0.06
N LEU A 201 -6.30 8.20 0.46
CA LEU A 201 -4.93 7.75 0.64
C LEU A 201 -4.12 7.90 -0.66
N MET A 202 -4.65 7.44 -1.81
CA MET A 202 -3.96 7.58 -3.09
C MET A 202 -3.78 9.03 -3.52
N ASN A 203 -4.82 9.87 -3.41
CA ASN A 203 -4.69 11.30 -3.69
C ASN A 203 -3.61 11.96 -2.82
N PHE A 204 -3.52 11.53 -1.56
CA PHE A 204 -2.54 12.02 -0.61
C PHE A 204 -1.11 11.51 -0.90
N VAL A 205 -0.96 10.27 -1.34
CA VAL A 205 0.33 9.71 -1.79
C VAL A 205 0.81 10.37 -3.08
N GLU A 206 -0.10 10.62 -4.03
CA GLU A 206 0.19 11.36 -5.27
C GLU A 206 0.70 12.78 -4.99
N TYR A 207 0.15 13.44 -3.96
CA TYR A 207 0.64 14.73 -3.51
C TYR A 207 2.15 14.70 -3.19
N PHE A 208 2.63 13.70 -2.44
CA PHE A 208 4.07 13.57 -2.14
C PHE A 208 4.94 13.22 -3.35
N SER A 209 4.38 12.54 -4.35
CA SER A 209 5.08 12.27 -5.61
C SER A 209 5.35 13.55 -6.40
N SER A 210 4.54 14.58 -6.17
CA SER A 210 4.64 15.87 -6.86
C SER A 210 5.53 16.90 -6.15
N LEU A 211 6.03 16.59 -4.95
CA LEU A 211 6.93 17.42 -4.14
C LEU A 211 8.41 17.16 -4.43
#